data_AF-A0A8T1WIS6-F1
#
_entry.id   AF-A0A8T1WIS6-F1
#
_cell.length_a   1.000
_cell.length_b   1.000
_cell.length_c   1.000
_cell.angle_alpha   90.00
_cell.angle_beta   90.00
_cell.angle_gamma   90.00
#
_symmetry.space_group_name_H-M   'P 1'
#
loop_
_entity.id
_entity.type
_entity.pdbx_description
1 polymer ?
#
loop_
_entity_poly.entity_id
_entity_poly.type
_entity_poly.pdbx_seq_one_letter_code
_entity_poly.pdbx_strand_id
1 'polypeptide(L)'
;MIKSGGGSETKTAEIAKSTQMFTPMLPPESISFCHAELEKWHNERRQYEDAMRSLCKLRWNITEEDVTNEKGWSQISNIIATVKHTTLPDIEALIKEELNMNLSERDVSKRVHQIFQSML
;
A
#
# COMPACT_ATOMS: atom_id res chain seq x y z
N MET A 1 -13.19 -16.15 -38.20
CA MET A 1 -13.85 -15.90 -36.89
C MET A 1 -12.86 -16.25 -35.80
N ILE A 2 -12.21 -15.28 -35.17
CA ILE A 2 -11.38 -15.48 -33.98
C ILE A 2 -12.06 -14.70 -32.85
N LYS A 3 -12.59 -15.42 -31.85
CA LYS A 3 -13.02 -14.83 -30.59
C LYS A 3 -11.76 -14.64 -29.75
N SER A 4 -11.33 -13.39 -29.53
CA SER A 4 -10.32 -13.07 -28.51
C SER A 4 -11.02 -12.83 -27.18
N GLY A 5 -10.54 -13.50 -26.14
CA GLY A 5 -11.18 -13.64 -24.85
C GLY A 5 -11.23 -12.34 -24.04
N GLY A 6 -12.36 -12.16 -23.36
CA GLY A 6 -12.48 -11.27 -22.21
C GLY A 6 -11.84 -11.92 -20.99
N GLY A 7 -10.99 -11.18 -20.29
CA GLY A 7 -10.33 -11.65 -19.06
C GLY A 7 -9.28 -10.72 -18.45
N SER A 8 -8.93 -9.62 -19.12
CA SER A 8 -7.85 -8.72 -18.65
C SER A 8 -8.30 -7.43 -17.99
N GLU A 9 -9.57 -7.01 -18.14
CA GLU A 9 -10.04 -5.71 -17.63
C GLU A 9 -10.27 -5.68 -16.12
N THR A 10 -10.60 -6.82 -15.50
CA THR A 10 -10.90 -6.90 -14.07
C THR A 10 -9.64 -6.88 -13.19
N LYS A 11 -8.55 -7.53 -13.63
CA LYS A 11 -7.28 -7.58 -12.88
C LYS A 11 -6.56 -6.23 -12.86
N THR A 12 -6.56 -5.50 -13.96
CA THR A 12 -5.91 -4.18 -14.04
C THR A 12 -6.63 -3.15 -13.17
N ALA A 13 -7.96 -3.23 -13.06
CA ALA A 13 -8.75 -2.36 -12.19
C ALA A 13 -8.54 -2.66 -10.69
N GLU A 14 -8.38 -3.93 -10.32
CA GLU A 14 -8.05 -4.32 -8.94
C GLU A 14 -6.62 -3.94 -8.54
N ILE A 15 -5.65 -4.13 -9.44
CA ILE A 15 -4.27 -3.70 -9.22
C ILE A 15 -4.20 -2.17 -9.13
N ALA A 16 -4.90 -1.43 -10.01
CA ALA A 16 -4.99 0.03 -9.94
C ALA A 16 -5.65 0.52 -8.64
N LYS A 17 -6.73 -0.15 -8.18
CA LYS A 17 -7.34 0.13 -6.86
C LYS A 17 -6.35 -0.14 -5.73
N SER A 18 -5.60 -1.24 -5.79
CA SER A 18 -4.57 -1.57 -4.79
C SER A 18 -3.39 -0.61 -4.79
N THR A 19 -2.95 -0.11 -5.95
CA THR A 19 -1.89 0.91 -6.07
C THR A 19 -2.35 2.28 -5.54
N GLN A 20 -3.64 2.61 -5.70
CA GLN A 20 -4.25 3.80 -5.10
C GLN A 20 -4.35 3.72 -3.57
N MET A 21 -4.22 2.54 -2.95
CA MET A 21 -4.26 2.41 -1.48
C MET A 21 -3.03 2.99 -0.77
N PHE A 22 -1.89 3.06 -1.46
CA PHE A 22 -0.61 3.46 -0.86
C PHE A 22 0.06 4.64 -1.55
N THR A 23 -0.41 5.04 -2.72
CA THR A 23 0.06 6.25 -3.38
C THR A 23 -0.69 7.45 -2.80
N PRO A 24 -0.04 8.38 -2.08
CA PRO A 24 -0.71 9.59 -1.63
C PRO A 24 -1.15 10.38 -2.87
N MET A 25 -2.48 10.50 -3.04
CA MET A 25 -3.05 11.30 -4.11
C MET A 25 -2.84 12.77 -3.76
N LEU A 26 -2.12 13.50 -4.62
CA LEU A 26 -1.78 14.91 -4.38
C LEU A 26 -2.89 15.83 -4.91
N PRO A 27 -3.19 16.94 -4.22
CA PRO A 27 -4.13 17.93 -4.73
C PRO A 27 -3.57 18.60 -5.99
N PRO A 28 -4.41 18.93 -7.00
CA PRO A 28 -3.96 19.63 -8.19
C PRO A 28 -3.57 21.08 -7.86
N GLU A 29 -2.44 21.53 -8.40
CA GLU A 29 -1.93 22.90 -8.25
C GLU A 29 -2.36 23.77 -9.43
N SER A 30 -2.82 25.00 -9.18
CA SER A 30 -3.07 25.98 -10.24
C SER A 30 -1.84 26.85 -10.43
N ILE A 31 -1.08 26.63 -11.50
CA ILE A 31 0.14 27.40 -11.81
C ILE A 31 -0.21 28.65 -12.67
N SER A 32 -1.48 28.81 -13.05
CA SER A 32 -1.93 29.86 -13.95
C SER A 32 -3.32 30.39 -13.60
N PHE A 33 -3.55 31.66 -13.92
CA PHE A 33 -4.79 32.39 -13.67
C PHE A 33 -5.64 32.56 -14.94
N CYS A 34 -5.29 31.89 -16.05
CA CYS A 34 -6.13 31.95 -17.24
C CYS A 34 -7.44 31.17 -17.03
N HIS A 35 -8.52 31.65 -17.64
CA HIS A 35 -9.86 31.12 -17.41
C HIS A 35 -9.99 29.63 -17.72
N ALA A 36 -9.43 29.19 -18.86
CA ALA A 36 -9.50 27.79 -19.27
C ALA A 36 -8.76 26.84 -18.31
N GLU A 37 -7.61 27.27 -17.75
CA GLU A 37 -6.87 26.47 -16.78
C GLU A 37 -7.55 26.44 -15.41
N LEU A 38 -8.20 27.54 -15.00
CA LEU A 38 -8.99 27.58 -13.77
C LEU A 38 -10.24 26.68 -13.85
N GLU A 39 -10.93 26.66 -14.99
CA GLU A 39 -12.06 25.74 -15.20
C GLU A 39 -11.62 24.28 -15.17
N LYS A 40 -10.52 23.97 -15.86
CA LYS A 40 -9.92 22.64 -15.83
C LYS A 40 -9.54 22.23 -14.41
N TRP A 41 -8.85 23.09 -13.68
CA TRP A 41 -8.45 22.84 -12.29
C TRP A 41 -9.67 22.66 -11.36
N HIS A 42 -10.75 23.40 -11.57
CA HIS A 42 -11.98 23.24 -10.80
C HIS A 42 -12.57 21.82 -10.94
N ASN A 43 -12.55 21.29 -12.16
CA ASN A 43 -13.00 19.93 -12.44
C ASN A 43 -12.04 18.89 -11.83
N GLU A 44 -10.73 19.08 -12.00
CA GLU A 44 -9.70 18.20 -11.42
C GLU A 44 -9.76 18.18 -9.89
N ARG A 45 -9.97 19.33 -9.24
CA ARG A 45 -10.18 19.41 -7.79
C ARG A 45 -11.41 18.66 -7.34
N ARG A 46 -12.54 18.81 -8.06
CA ARG A 46 -13.77 18.10 -7.72
C ARG A 46 -13.54 16.58 -7.73
N GLN A 47 -12.87 16.08 -8.77
CA GLN A 47 -12.52 14.66 -8.87
C GLN A 47 -11.58 14.23 -7.74
N TYR A 48 -10.62 15.07 -7.36
CA TYR A 48 -9.73 14.82 -6.23
C TYR A 48 -10.50 14.70 -4.90
N GLU A 49 -11.40 15.63 -4.62
CA GLU A 49 -12.21 15.64 -3.40
C GLU A 49 -13.13 14.42 -3.32
N ASP A 50 -13.79 14.04 -4.42
CA ASP A 50 -14.66 12.87 -4.48
C ASP A 50 -13.91 11.55 -4.23
N ALA A 51 -12.69 11.43 -4.79
CA ALA A 51 -11.82 10.29 -4.55
C ALA A 51 -11.36 10.22 -3.08
N MET A 52 -11.00 11.37 -2.48
CA MET A 52 -10.66 11.44 -1.06
C MET A 52 -11.82 11.03 -0.15
N ARG A 53 -13.04 11.51 -0.43
CA ARG A 53 -14.26 11.12 0.30
C ARG A 53 -14.49 9.62 0.23
N SER A 54 -14.30 9.03 -0.94
CA SER A 54 -14.47 7.59 -1.17
C SER A 54 -13.43 6.77 -0.40
N LEU A 55 -12.17 7.22 -0.37
CA LEU A 55 -11.11 6.58 0.42
C LEU A 55 -11.39 6.65 1.92
N CYS A 56 -11.82 7.81 2.43
CA CYS A 56 -12.18 7.95 3.84
C CYS A 56 -13.29 7.00 4.26
N LYS A 57 -14.34 6.87 3.45
CA LYS A 57 -15.44 5.92 3.68
C LYS A 57 -14.96 4.47 3.60
N LEU A 58 -14.21 4.09 2.56
CA LEU A 58 -13.79 2.71 2.34
C LEU A 58 -12.74 2.22 3.35
N ARG A 59 -11.76 3.07 3.68
CA ARG A 59 -10.60 2.69 4.50
C ARG A 59 -10.86 2.86 5.99
N TRP A 60 -11.54 3.95 6.37
CA TRP A 60 -11.71 4.32 7.77
C TRP A 60 -13.15 4.23 8.27
N ASN A 61 -14.12 4.00 7.38
CA ASN A 61 -15.55 3.99 7.73
C ASN A 61 -15.99 5.28 8.43
N ILE A 62 -15.45 6.41 7.98
CA ILE A 62 -15.73 7.76 8.50
C ILE A 62 -16.53 8.54 7.45
N THR A 63 -17.59 9.21 7.89
CA THR A 63 -18.37 10.16 7.09
C THR A 63 -17.64 11.50 7.00
N GLU A 64 -17.92 12.27 5.95
CA GLU A 64 -17.22 13.54 5.67
C GLU A 64 -17.29 14.54 6.84
N GLU A 65 -18.41 14.53 7.56
CA GLU A 65 -18.71 15.39 8.71
C GLU A 65 -17.87 15.06 9.95
N ASP A 66 -17.32 13.84 10.02
CA ASP A 66 -16.60 13.30 11.18
C ASP A 66 -15.07 13.19 10.93
N VAL A 67 -14.57 13.71 9.80
CA VAL A 67 -13.13 13.75 9.49
C VAL A 67 -12.45 14.83 10.35
N THR A 68 -12.23 14.54 11.62
CA THR A 68 -11.49 15.39 12.55
C THR A 68 -10.01 14.99 12.60
N ASN A 69 -9.12 15.95 12.85
CA ASN A 69 -7.70 15.68 13.05
C ASN A 69 -7.48 14.64 14.15
N GLU A 70 -8.25 14.69 15.25
CA GLU A 70 -8.19 13.73 16.34
C GLU A 70 -8.51 12.30 15.89
N LYS A 71 -9.54 12.13 15.05
CA LYS A 71 -9.91 10.81 14.52
C LYS A 71 -8.84 10.28 13.57
N GLY A 72 -8.25 11.13 12.73
CA GLY A 72 -7.11 10.79 11.87
C GLY A 72 -5.91 10.30 12.67
N TRP A 73 -5.51 11.04 13.71
CA TRP A 73 -4.41 10.66 14.60
C TRP A 73 -4.67 9.36 15.36
N SER A 74 -5.91 9.13 15.81
CA SER A 74 -6.32 7.89 16.48
C SER A 74 -6.20 6.68 15.55
N GLN A 75 -6.61 6.81 14.28
CA GLN A 75 -6.49 5.73 13.29
C GLN A 75 -5.03 5.41 12.94
N ILE A 76 -4.20 6.44 12.75
CA ILE A 76 -2.76 6.27 12.51
C ILE A 76 -2.12 5.54 13.69
N SER A 77 -2.43 5.97 14.92
CA SER A 77 -1.91 5.35 16.14
C SER A 77 -2.35 3.90 16.27
N ASN A 78 -3.59 3.57 15.91
CA ASN A 78 -4.10 2.20 15.90
C ASN A 78 -3.32 1.33 14.91
N ILE A 79 -3.10 1.80 13.68
CA ILE A 79 -2.29 1.08 12.68
C ILE A 79 -0.88 0.82 13.20
N ILE A 80 -0.24 1.84 13.78
CA ILE A 80 1.10 1.71 14.36
C ILE A 80 1.11 0.68 15.49
N ALA A 81 0.10 0.69 16.36
CA ALA A 81 -0.03 -0.27 17.45
C ALA A 81 -0.25 -1.70 16.92
N THR A 82 -1.14 -1.91 15.95
CA THR A 82 -1.38 -3.23 15.35
C THR A 82 -0.11 -3.80 14.71
N VAL A 83 0.61 -2.98 13.93
CA VAL A 83 1.89 -3.37 13.30
C VAL A 83 2.92 -3.75 14.36
N LYS A 84 3.00 -2.98 15.46
CA LYS A 84 3.95 -3.24 16.55
C LYS A 84 3.58 -4.45 17.42
N HIS A 85 2.31 -4.80 17.56
CA HIS A 85 1.85 -5.74 18.57
C HIS A 85 1.32 -7.07 18.02
N THR A 86 1.00 -7.19 16.73
CA THR A 86 0.30 -8.39 16.22
C THR A 86 0.66 -8.87 14.82
N THR A 87 1.31 -8.06 13.98
CA THR A 87 1.45 -8.37 12.55
C THR A 87 2.85 -8.80 12.13
N LEU A 88 3.88 -8.29 12.81
CA LEU A 88 5.25 -8.63 12.48
C LEU A 88 5.80 -9.63 13.50
N PRO A 89 6.14 -10.86 13.09
CA PRO A 89 6.86 -11.77 13.95
C PRO A 89 8.20 -11.15 14.34
N ASP A 90 8.73 -11.56 15.48
CA ASP A 90 10.05 -11.12 15.93
C ASP A 90 11.10 -11.60 14.91
N ILE A 91 11.56 -10.65 14.10
CA ILE A 91 12.50 -10.91 13.00
C ILE A 91 13.80 -11.48 13.55
N GLU A 92 14.23 -11.04 14.74
CA GLU A 92 15.46 -11.56 15.36
C GLU A 92 15.28 -13.02 15.79
N ALA A 93 14.13 -13.36 16.37
CA ALA A 93 13.81 -14.74 16.72
C ALA A 93 13.70 -15.64 15.48
N LEU A 94 13.01 -15.17 14.42
CA LEU A 94 12.86 -15.92 13.17
C LEU A 94 14.19 -16.15 12.45
N ILE A 95 15.03 -15.11 12.33
CA ILE A 95 16.36 -15.25 11.72
C ILE A 95 17.20 -16.23 12.54
N LYS A 96 17.12 -16.17 13.87
CA LYS A 96 17.87 -17.09 14.73
C LYS A 96 17.41 -18.55 14.60
N GLU A 97 16.12 -18.77 14.36
CA GLU A 97 15.54 -20.10 14.19
C GLU A 97 15.79 -20.68 12.79
N GLU A 98 15.56 -19.89 11.73
CA GLU A 98 15.65 -20.37 10.34
C GLU A 98 17.08 -20.34 9.78
N LEU A 99 17.94 -19.43 10.23
CA LEU A 99 19.30 -19.24 9.71
C LEU A 99 20.30 -20.13 10.46
N ASN A 100 19.98 -21.43 10.56
CA ASN A 100 20.77 -22.42 11.28
C ASN A 100 21.90 -23.00 10.42
N MET A 101 23.10 -22.43 10.54
CA MET A 101 24.26 -22.86 9.77
C MET A 101 24.82 -24.20 10.27
N ASN A 102 24.97 -25.16 9.37
CA ASN A 102 25.62 -26.43 9.68
C ASN A 102 27.13 -26.27 9.91
N LEU A 103 27.57 -26.16 11.17
CA LEU A 103 28.99 -25.99 11.53
C LEU A 103 29.84 -27.25 11.33
N SER A 104 29.25 -28.41 11.06
CA SER A 104 29.99 -29.64 10.78
C SER A 104 30.59 -29.68 9.36
N GLU A 105 30.03 -28.91 8.42
CA GLU A 105 30.57 -28.75 7.08
C GLU A 105 31.75 -27.76 7.12
N ARG A 106 32.88 -28.16 6.53
CA ARG A 106 34.13 -27.36 6.56
C ARG A 106 34.14 -26.29 5.49
N ASP A 107 33.45 -26.52 4.38
CA ASP A 107 33.34 -25.57 3.28
C ASP A 107 32.30 -24.49 3.58
N VAL A 108 32.76 -23.23 3.71
CA VAL A 108 31.92 -22.05 3.96
C VAL A 108 30.89 -21.85 2.85
N SER A 109 31.28 -21.98 1.60
CA SER A 109 30.41 -21.76 0.43
C SER A 109 29.29 -22.80 0.41
N LYS A 110 29.62 -24.05 0.74
CA LYS A 110 28.65 -25.14 0.82
C LYS A 110 27.66 -24.95 1.96
N ARG A 111 28.11 -24.48 3.14
CA ARG A 111 27.22 -24.13 4.26
C ARG A 111 26.21 -23.05 3.91
N VAL A 112 26.68 -21.97 3.28
CA VAL A 112 25.82 -20.87 2.86
C VAL A 112 24.82 -21.34 1.80
N HIS A 113 25.27 -22.14 0.83
CA HIS A 113 24.40 -22.70 -0.19
C HIS A 113 23.28 -23.58 0.39
N GLN A 114 23.60 -24.40 1.41
CA GLN A 114 22.61 -25.26 2.08
C GLN A 114 21.54 -24.47 2.82
N ILE A 115 21.89 -23.35 3.48
CA ILE A 115 20.92 -22.45 4.11
C ILE A 115 19.93 -21.90 3.08
N PHE A 116 20.44 -21.42 1.94
CA PHE A 116 19.57 -20.92 0.87
C PHE A 116 18.67 -22.01 0.28
N GLN A 117 19.14 -23.25 0.21
CA GLN A 117 18.30 -24.37 -0.24
C GLN A 117 17.22 -24.78 0.77
N SER A 118 17.46 -24.61 2.08
CA SER A 118 16.44 -24.91 3.11
C SER A 118 15.38 -23.82 3.29
N MET A 119 15.56 -22.65 2.66
CA MET A 119 14.64 -21.50 2.72
C MET A 119 13.68 -21.42 1.51
N LEU A 120 13.81 -22.30 0.52
CA LEU A 120 12.98 -22.40 -0.69
C LEU A 120 12.01 -23.59 -0.60
#